data_AF-A0A8T6HUL5-F1
#
_entry.id   AF-A0A8T6HUL5-F1
#
_cell.length_a   1.000
_cell.length_b   1.000
_cell.length_c   1.000
_cell.angle_alpha   90.00
_cell.angle_beta   90.00
_cell.angle_gamma   90.00
#
_symmetry.space_group_name_H-M   'P 1'
#
loop_
_entity.id
_entity.type
_entity.pdbx_description
1 polymer ?
#
loop_
_entity_poly.entity_id
_entity_poly.type
_entity_poly.pdbx_seq_one_letter_code
_entity_poly.pdbx_strand_id
1 'polypeptide(L)' 'GMHVTLGAIMLTVMLFRAMRGHFTKERHFAFEAAAWYWHFVDVVWLGLFIFVYIL' A
#
# COMPACT_ATOMS: atom_id res chain seq x y z
N GLY A 1 -10.16 -9.99 1.05
CA GLY A 1 -10.41 -9.84 -0.40
C GLY A 1 -10.44 -8.38 -0.81
N MET A 2 -11.56 -7.68 -0.58
CA MET A 2 -11.79 -6.29 -1.01
C MET A 2 -10.73 -5.28 -0.56
N HIS A 3 -10.15 -5.44 0.64
CA HIS A 3 -9.06 -4.58 1.13
C HIS A 3 -7.76 -4.70 0.32
N VAL A 4 -7.43 -5.89 -0.20
CA VAL A 4 -6.23 -6.13 -1.03
C VAL A 4 -6.40 -5.48 -2.40
N THR A 5 -7.61 -5.55 -2.97
CA THR A 5 -7.96 -4.88 -4.22
C THR A 5 -7.94 -3.35 -4.06
N LEU A 6 -8.42 -2.83 -2.92
CA LEU A 6 -8.38 -1.40 -2.61
C LEU A 6 -6.94 -0.91 -2.47
N GLY A 7 -6.09 -1.70 -1.81
CA GLY A 7 -4.64 -1.47 -1.79
C GLY A 7 -4.10 -1.39 -3.21
N ALA A 8 -4.26 -2.44 -4.02
CA ALA A 8 -3.66 -2.52 -5.36
C ALA A 8 -4.04 -1.33 -6.25
N ILE A 9 -5.28 -0.82 -6.13
CA ILE A 9 -5.73 0.39 -6.82
C ILE A 9 -4.99 1.63 -6.30
N MET A 10 -4.82 1.80 -4.98
CA MET A 10 -4.03 2.91 -4.44
C MET A 10 -2.58 2.91 -4.93
N LEU A 11 -1.91 1.75 -4.94
CA LEU A 11 -0.55 1.64 -5.50
C LEU A 11 -0.50 1.92 -7.00
N THR A 12 -1.52 1.49 -7.75
CA THR A 12 -1.60 1.75 -9.20
C THR A 12 -1.78 3.24 -9.50
N VAL A 13 -2.62 3.94 -8.73
CA VAL A 13 -2.80 5.40 -8.82
C VAL A 13 -1.49 6.13 -8.47
N MET A 14 -0.79 5.66 -7.45
CA MET A 14 0.51 6.18 -7.04
C MET A 14 1.59 5.99 -8.11
N LEU A 15 1.63 4.82 -8.75
CA LEU A 15 2.52 4.50 -9.88
C LEU A 15 2.24 5.41 -11.08
N PHE A 16 0.97 5.61 -11.41
CA PHE A 16 0.57 6.52 -12.51
C PHE A 16 0.94 7.98 -12.23
N ARG A 17 0.82 8.42 -10.96
CA ARG A 17 1.28 9.75 -10.52
C ARG A 17 2.80 9.87 -10.54
N ALA A 18 3.54 8.78 -10.29
CA ALA A 18 5.00 8.71 -10.40
C ALA A 18 5.48 8.83 -11.84
N MET A 19 4.87 8.10 -12.76
CA MET A 19 5.19 8.14 -14.19
C MET A 19 4.89 9.50 -14.84
N ARG A 20 3.92 10.26 -14.33
CA ARG A 20 3.60 11.63 -14.78
C ARG A 20 4.60 12.70 -14.30
N GLY A 21 5.69 12.31 -13.63
CA GLY A 21 6.78 13.22 -13.26
C GLY A 21 6.47 14.17 -12.10
N HIS A 22 5.37 13.95 -11.36
CA HIS A 22 4.97 14.81 -10.24
C HIS A 22 5.76 14.58 -8.94
N PHE A 23 6.74 13.68 -8.95
CA PHE A 23 7.55 13.37 -7.77
C PHE A 23 8.92 14.03 -7.87
N THR A 24 9.06 15.19 -7.24
CA THR A 24 10.36 15.80 -6.90
C THR A 24 10.86 15.26 -5.56
N LYS A 25 12.17 15.28 -5.35
CA LYS A 25 12.90 14.88 -4.12
C LYS A 25 12.50 15.61 -2.83
N GLU A 26 11.44 16.43 -2.84
CA GLU A 26 10.86 17.14 -1.69
C GLU A 26 9.35 16.86 -1.53
N ARG A 27 8.67 16.27 -2.53
CA ARG A 27 7.24 15.92 -2.53
C ARG A 27 7.01 14.41 -2.68
N HIS A 28 7.75 13.62 -1.93
CA HIS A 28 7.63 12.15 -1.88
C HIS A 28 6.82 11.67 -0.66
N PHE A 29 6.30 12.59 0.16
CA PHE A 29 5.40 12.27 1.28
C PHE A 29 4.18 11.43 0.87
N ALA A 30 3.64 11.67 -0.33
CA ALA A 30 2.55 10.84 -0.85
C ALA A 30 2.99 9.38 -1.04
N PHE A 31 4.22 9.16 -1.52
CA PHE A 31 4.87 7.85 -1.64
C PHE A 31 5.04 7.16 -0.29
N GLU A 32 5.56 7.90 0.67
CA GLU A 32 5.79 7.42 2.02
C GLU A 32 4.48 7.06 2.72
N ALA A 33 3.44 7.90 2.61
CA ALA A 33 2.12 7.62 3.17
C ALA A 33 1.47 6.37 2.57
N ALA A 34 1.59 6.14 1.26
CA ALA A 34 1.07 4.92 0.64
C ALA A 34 1.88 3.67 1.02
N ALA A 35 3.20 3.79 1.18
CA ALA A 35 4.04 2.69 1.66
C ALA A 35 3.66 2.30 3.10
N TRP A 36 3.42 3.28 3.97
CA TRP A 36 2.90 3.04 5.33
C TRP A 36 1.54 2.37 5.33
N TYR A 37 0.60 2.80 4.46
CA TYR A 37 -0.70 2.14 4.32
C TYR A 37 -0.54 0.69 3.84
N TRP A 38 0.36 0.44 2.89
CA TRP A 38 0.62 -0.91 2.40
C TRP A 38 1.18 -1.82 3.50
N HIS A 39 2.16 -1.34 4.26
CA HIS A 39 2.73 -2.09 5.38
C HIS A 39 1.71 -2.38 6.47
N PHE A 40 0.81 -1.43 6.78
CA PHE A 40 -0.26 -1.68 7.73
C PHE A 40 -1.18 -2.83 7.27
N VAL A 41 -1.57 -2.83 5.99
CA VAL A 41 -2.38 -3.91 5.41
C VAL A 41 -1.64 -5.25 5.48
N ASP A 42 -0.34 -5.25 5.22
CA ASP A 42 0.51 -6.46 5.23
C ASP A 42 0.59 -7.09 6.63
N VAL A 43 0.80 -6.26 7.68
CA VAL A 43 0.83 -6.72 9.08
C VAL A 43 -0.51 -7.30 9.52
N VAL A 44 -1.63 -6.65 9.17
CA VAL A 44 -2.97 -7.17 9.47
C VAL A 44 -3.22 -8.50 8.78
N TRP A 45 -2.75 -8.65 7.53
CA TRP A 45 -2.91 -9.89 6.78
C TRP A 45 -2.10 -11.02 7.42
N LEU A 46 -0.84 -10.79 7.77
CA LEU A 46 0.00 -11.77 8.46
C LEU A 46 -0.61 -12.19 9.81
N GLY A 47 -1.16 -11.25 10.57
CA GLY A 47 -1.87 -11.55 11.82
C GLY A 47 -3.10 -12.44 11.60
N LEU A 48 -3.93 -12.12 10.60
CA LEU A 48 -5.07 -12.96 10.21
C LEU A 48 -4.64 -14.34 9.74
N PHE A 49 -3.56 -14.44 8.96
CA PHE A 49 -3.03 -15.72 8.47
C PHE A 49 -2.62 -16.63 9.63
N ILE A 50 -1.85 -16.09 10.58
CA ILE A 50 -1.42 -16.85 11.75
C ILE A 50 -2.64 -17.31 12.56
N PHE A 51 -3.61 -16.42 12.79
CA PHE A 51 -4.73 -16.72 13.70
C PHE A 51 -5.85 -17.57 13.10
N VAL A 52 -6.07 -17.52 11.78
CA VAL A 52 -7.18 -18.21 11.09
C VAL A 52 -6.72 -19.44 10.31
N TYR A 53 -5.50 -19.43 9.79
CA TYR A 53 -5.00 -20.52 8.93
C TYR A 53 -3.93 -21.39 9.59
N ILE A 54 -3.16 -20.87 10.56
CA ILE A 54 -2.11 -21.64 11.25
C ILE A 54 -2.59 -22.18 12.60
N LEU A 55 -3.30 -21.35 13.37
CA LEU A 55 -3.90 -21.73 14.66
C LEU A 55 -5.27 -22.40 14.46
#